data_AF-A0A7V9FHP8-F1
#
_entry.id   AF-A0A7V9FHP8-F1
#
_cell.length_a   1.000
_cell.length_b   1.000
_cell.length_c   1.000
_cell.angle_alpha   90.00
_cell.angle_beta   90.00
_cell.angle_gamma   90.00
#
_symmetry.space_group_name_H-M   'P 1'
#
loop_
_entity.id
_entity.type
_entity.pdbx_description
1 polymer ?
#
loop_
_entity_poly.entity_id
_entity_poly.type
_entity_poly.pdbx_seq_one_letter_code
_entity_poly.pdbx_strand_id
1 'polypeptide(L)'
;MYRAEPGAADSSEFLRFVVPAGSLVVHPDGRPIAVGDSLRITLTVEDPLRLIVDFKPYRLRFAPNDPARLRFSYGETDDDLDSDGDVDPDDEAIEAAFAIWRQETDGEPYVRIPSTVDTVAEQVTADIGGFTRYAVAY
;
A
#
# COMPACT_ATOMS: atom_id res chain seq x y z
N MET A 1 -7.27 27.42 3.98
CA MET A 1 -6.30 27.25 2.86
C MET A 1 -4.96 27.02 3.52
N TYR A 2 -4.51 25.77 3.61
CA TYR A 2 -3.26 25.40 4.28
C TYR A 2 -2.09 25.45 3.29
N ARG A 3 -0.92 25.87 3.76
CA ARG A 3 0.34 25.93 2.99
C ARG A 3 1.48 25.62 3.96
N ALA A 4 2.23 24.53 3.74
CA ALA A 4 3.43 24.30 4.53
C ALA A 4 4.51 25.36 4.29
N GLU A 5 5.27 25.60 5.34
CA GLU A 5 6.47 26.43 5.31
C GLU A 5 7.57 25.77 4.46
N PRO A 6 8.38 26.56 3.74
CA PRO A 6 9.47 26.03 2.93
C PRO A 6 10.44 25.16 3.75
N GLY A 7 10.55 23.87 3.41
CA GLY A 7 11.45 22.91 4.06
C GLY A 7 10.81 22.05 5.14
N ALA A 8 9.55 22.27 5.49
CA ALA A 8 8.77 21.31 6.27
C ALA A 8 8.33 20.15 5.36
N ALA A 9 8.34 18.92 5.89
CA ALA A 9 7.60 17.82 5.27
C ALA A 9 6.10 18.18 5.37
N ASP A 10 5.49 18.49 4.22
CA ASP A 10 4.09 18.95 4.09
C ASP A 10 3.07 17.80 4.22
N SER A 11 3.52 16.60 4.58
CA SER A 11 2.62 15.47 4.77
C SER A 11 3.19 14.51 5.80
N SER A 12 2.30 13.98 6.63
CA SER A 12 2.45 12.64 7.18
C SER A 12 2.73 11.64 6.05
N GLU A 13 3.43 10.57 6.39
CA GLU A 13 3.69 9.52 5.41
C GLU A 13 2.35 8.91 4.99
N PHE A 14 2.05 8.88 3.69
CA PHE A 14 0.84 8.23 3.16
C PHE A 14 1.09 6.75 2.86
N LEU A 15 2.24 6.47 2.23
CA LEU A 15 2.64 5.15 1.79
C LEU A 15 4.15 5.01 1.88
N ARG A 16 4.58 3.84 2.33
CA ARG A 16 5.98 3.41 2.25
C ARG A 16 6.08 2.09 1.49
N PHE A 17 6.99 2.10 0.51
CA PHE A 17 7.29 0.94 -0.30
C PHE A 17 8.78 0.63 -0.21
N VAL A 18 9.12 -0.56 0.28
CA VAL A 18 10.50 -1.01 0.49
C VAL A 18 10.79 -2.21 -0.38
N VAL A 19 11.85 -2.12 -1.18
CA VAL A 19 12.35 -3.21 -2.02
C VAL A 19 13.67 -3.69 -1.43
N PRO A 20 13.71 -4.86 -0.76
CA PRO A 20 14.97 -5.42 -0.27
C PRO A 20 15.95 -5.67 -1.41
N ALA A 21 17.25 -5.66 -1.12
CA ALA A 21 18.28 -5.94 -2.11
C ALA A 21 18.16 -7.40 -2.61
N GLY A 22 18.02 -7.58 -3.92
CA GLY A 22 17.86 -8.93 -4.51
C GLY A 22 16.45 -9.50 -4.44
N SER A 23 15.50 -8.78 -3.82
CA SER A 23 14.08 -9.18 -3.83
C SER A 23 13.48 -9.21 -5.23
N LEU A 24 14.00 -8.43 -6.17
CA LEU A 24 13.42 -8.28 -7.48
C LEU A 24 13.96 -9.31 -8.47
N VAL A 25 13.11 -10.21 -8.95
CA VAL A 25 13.55 -11.43 -9.64
C VAL A 25 13.09 -11.54 -11.09
N VAL A 26 11.95 -10.95 -11.46
CA VAL A 26 11.38 -11.10 -12.81
C VAL A 26 10.83 -9.76 -13.33
N HIS A 27 11.21 -9.42 -14.56
CA HIS A 27 10.66 -8.32 -15.37
C HIS A 27 9.17 -8.54 -15.68
N PRO A 28 8.41 -7.48 -16.02
CA PRO A 28 7.03 -7.61 -16.49
C PRO A 28 6.82 -8.56 -17.69
N ASP A 29 7.85 -8.70 -18.52
CA ASP A 29 7.86 -9.58 -19.70
C ASP A 29 8.23 -11.04 -19.39
N GLY A 30 8.47 -11.37 -18.12
CA GLY A 30 8.81 -12.71 -17.66
C GLY A 30 10.29 -13.05 -17.65
N ARG A 31 11.17 -12.17 -18.14
CA ARG A 31 12.63 -12.40 -18.10
C ARG A 31 13.19 -12.21 -16.68
N PRO A 32 14.21 -12.98 -16.27
CA PRO A 32 14.91 -12.73 -15.01
C PRO A 32 15.55 -11.34 -14.98
N ILE A 33 15.57 -10.70 -13.81
CA ILE A 33 16.37 -9.47 -13.58
C ILE A 33 17.85 -9.84 -13.54
N ALA A 34 18.67 -9.13 -14.31
CA ALA A 34 20.12 -9.26 -14.28
C ALA A 34 20.79 -8.11 -13.51
N VAL A 35 22.02 -8.35 -13.06
CA VAL A 35 22.85 -7.28 -12.47
C VAL A 35 23.10 -6.19 -13.52
N GLY A 36 22.81 -4.95 -13.16
CA GLY A 36 22.93 -3.80 -14.06
C GLY A 36 21.63 -3.43 -14.79
N ASP A 37 20.58 -4.26 -14.69
CA ASP A 37 19.26 -3.89 -15.19
C ASP A 37 18.72 -2.67 -14.42
N SER A 38 17.97 -1.84 -15.14
CA SER A 38 17.26 -0.70 -14.55
C SER A 38 15.78 -0.82 -14.85
N LEU A 39 14.96 -0.42 -13.87
CA LEU A 39 13.52 -0.45 -13.97
C LEU A 39 12.94 0.89 -13.57
N ARG A 40 11.96 1.34 -14.35
CA ARG A 40 11.16 2.51 -14.01
C ARG A 40 9.91 2.04 -13.29
N ILE A 41 9.81 2.40 -12.02
CA ILE A 41 8.65 2.14 -11.18
C ILE A 41 7.79 3.40 -11.14
N THR A 42 6.48 3.25 -11.26
CA THR A 42 5.52 4.36 -11.14
C THR A 42 4.45 3.96 -10.16
N LEU A 43 4.24 4.78 -9.14
CA LEU A 43 3.15 4.67 -8.17
C LEU A 43 2.21 5.84 -8.41
N THR A 44 0.92 5.56 -8.54
CA THR A 44 -0.12 6.57 -8.67
C THR A 44 -1.14 6.37 -7.56
N VAL A 45 -1.41 7.40 -6.76
CA VAL A 45 -2.56 7.40 -5.84
C VAL A 45 -3.80 7.70 -6.69
N GLU A 46 -4.64 6.70 -6.88
CA GLU A 46 -5.85 6.79 -7.72
C GLU A 46 -7.04 7.32 -6.91
N ASP A 47 -7.16 6.87 -5.65
CA ASP A 47 -8.21 7.31 -4.73
C ASP A 47 -7.61 7.48 -3.33
N PRO A 48 -7.36 8.72 -2.87
CA PRO A 48 -6.77 8.97 -1.56
C PRO A 48 -7.74 8.67 -0.40
N LEU A 49 -9.07 8.64 -0.63
CA LEU A 49 -10.04 8.34 0.42
C LEU A 49 -10.13 6.84 0.68
N ARG A 50 -9.95 6.03 -0.35
CA ARG A 50 -9.93 4.55 -0.26
C ARG A 50 -8.52 3.97 -0.19
N LEU A 51 -7.50 4.83 -0.14
CA LEU A 51 -6.08 4.48 -0.17
C LEU A 51 -5.72 3.54 -1.34
N ILE A 52 -6.29 3.78 -2.51
CA ILE A 52 -6.03 2.98 -3.71
C ILE A 52 -4.78 3.49 -4.42
N VAL A 53 -3.79 2.61 -4.58
CA VAL A 53 -2.53 2.92 -5.26
C VAL A 53 -2.26 1.92 -6.38
N ASP A 54 -1.97 2.45 -7.56
CA ASP A 54 -1.61 1.72 -8.76
C ASP A 54 -0.07 1.60 -8.88
N PHE A 55 0.46 0.38 -8.87
CA PHE A 55 1.88 0.12 -9.07
C PHE A 55 2.15 -0.37 -10.49
N LYS A 56 2.99 0.35 -11.22
CA LYS A 56 3.45 0.00 -12.56
C LYS A 56 4.98 -0.16 -12.59
N PRO A 57 5.50 -1.04 -13.47
CA PRO A 57 4.76 -1.88 -14.43
C PRO A 57 4.12 -3.10 -13.75
N TYR A 58 2.94 -3.51 -14.23
CA TYR A 58 2.29 -4.73 -13.73
C TYR A 58 3.12 -5.98 -14.00
N ARG A 59 2.89 -7.04 -13.22
CA ARG A 59 3.53 -8.36 -13.38
C ARG A 59 5.03 -8.40 -13.09
N LEU A 60 5.59 -7.31 -12.60
CA LEU A 60 6.89 -7.34 -11.93
C LEU A 60 6.79 -8.30 -10.74
N ARG A 61 7.77 -9.18 -10.51
CA ARG A 61 7.72 -10.16 -9.40
C ARG A 61 8.89 -10.02 -8.43
N PHE A 62 8.55 -10.17 -7.16
CA PHE A 62 9.51 -10.27 -6.06
C PHE A 62 9.73 -11.73 -5.65
N ALA A 63 10.87 -11.99 -5.00
CA ALA A 63 11.27 -13.28 -4.49
C ALA A 63 10.30 -13.70 -3.38
N PRO A 64 9.77 -14.94 -3.39
CA PRO A 64 8.85 -15.39 -2.34
C PRO A 64 9.45 -15.38 -0.92
N ASN A 65 10.77 -15.52 -0.82
CA ASN A 65 11.49 -15.58 0.45
C ASN A 65 12.02 -14.21 0.91
N ASP A 66 11.94 -13.19 0.06
CA ASP A 66 12.35 -11.82 0.36
C ASP A 66 11.48 -10.86 -0.48
N PRO A 67 10.17 -10.79 -0.20
CA PRO A 67 9.24 -9.97 -0.97
C PRO A 67 9.46 -8.48 -0.70
N ALA A 68 8.92 -7.62 -1.56
CA ALA A 68 8.86 -6.21 -1.24
C ALA A 68 7.81 -5.96 -0.14
N ARG A 69 8.00 -4.90 0.65
CA ARG A 69 7.09 -4.55 1.74
C ARG A 69 6.33 -3.28 1.42
N LEU A 70 5.01 -3.34 1.56
CA LEU A 70 4.10 -2.22 1.38
C LEU A 70 3.49 -1.85 2.74
N ARG A 71 3.47 -0.56 3.03
CA ARG A 71 2.83 0.01 4.19
C ARG A 71 1.98 1.19 3.77
N PHE A 72 0.74 1.21 4.24
CA PHE A 72 -0.13 2.38 4.22
C PHE A 72 -0.24 2.93 5.63
N SER A 73 -0.26 4.25 5.72
CA SER A 73 -0.51 4.98 6.95
C SER A 73 -1.88 5.64 6.83
N TYR A 74 -2.70 5.45 7.86
CA TYR A 74 -4.07 5.96 7.90
C TYR A 74 -4.31 6.95 9.03
N GLY A 75 -3.28 7.38 9.77
CA GLY A 75 -3.41 8.32 10.90
C GLY A 75 -3.91 9.74 10.59
N GLU A 76 -4.29 10.02 9.34
CA GLU A 76 -4.99 11.26 8.97
C GLU A 76 -6.46 10.99 8.60
N THR A 77 -6.93 9.75 8.79
CA THR A 77 -8.35 9.41 8.67
C THR A 77 -9.14 10.02 9.81
N ASP A 78 -10.45 10.17 9.62
CA ASP A 78 -11.36 10.45 10.73
C ASP A 78 -11.39 9.23 11.66
N ASP A 79 -11.46 9.45 12.98
CA ASP A 79 -11.55 8.38 13.98
C ASP A 79 -12.95 7.73 13.99
N ASP A 80 -13.96 8.44 13.46
CA ASP A 80 -15.32 7.95 13.16
C ASP A 80 -15.30 7.18 11.82
N LEU A 81 -14.90 5.91 11.88
CA LEU A 81 -14.64 5.04 10.74
C LEU A 81 -15.92 4.49 10.11
N ASP A 82 -17.01 4.38 10.87
CA ASP A 82 -18.31 3.95 10.37
C ASP A 82 -19.23 5.12 9.97
N SER A 83 -18.82 6.35 10.29
CA SER A 83 -19.49 7.61 9.98
C SER A 83 -20.88 7.74 10.62
N ASP A 84 -21.08 7.19 11.81
CA ASP A 84 -22.33 7.29 12.55
C ASP A 84 -22.42 8.55 13.44
N GLY A 85 -21.30 9.23 13.64
CA GLY A 85 -21.18 10.51 14.33
C GLY A 85 -20.64 10.45 15.76
N ASP A 86 -20.22 9.28 16.25
CA ASP A 86 -19.39 9.17 17.44
C ASP A 86 -18.11 8.33 17.20
N VAL A 87 -17.31 8.14 18.26
CA VAL A 87 -16.08 7.34 18.21
C VAL A 87 -16.18 6.33 19.32
N ASP A 88 -16.33 5.07 18.96
CA ASP A 88 -16.72 4.02 19.89
C ASP A 88 -16.06 2.65 19.58
N PRO A 89 -16.37 1.58 20.34
CA PRO A 89 -15.78 0.26 20.10
C PRO A 89 -16.05 -0.37 18.73
N ASP A 90 -17.06 0.07 17.99
CA ASP A 90 -17.34 -0.40 16.63
C ASP A 90 -16.29 0.17 15.64
N ASP A 91 -15.81 1.40 15.84
CA ASP A 91 -14.66 1.95 15.10
C ASP A 91 -13.37 1.18 15.38
N GLU A 92 -13.08 0.88 16.65
CA GLU A 92 -11.92 0.06 17.03
C GLU A 92 -11.97 -1.32 16.34
N ALA A 93 -13.17 -1.90 16.19
CA ALA A 93 -13.36 -3.17 15.52
C ALA A 93 -13.13 -3.08 14.00
N ILE A 94 -13.53 -1.97 13.37
CA ILE A 94 -13.28 -1.69 11.95
C ILE A 94 -11.78 -1.49 11.71
N GLU A 95 -11.11 -0.69 12.54
CA GLU A 95 -9.68 -0.42 12.46
C GLU A 95 -8.88 -1.74 12.56
N ALA A 96 -9.20 -2.57 13.55
CA ALA A 96 -8.56 -3.88 13.74
C ALA A 96 -8.82 -4.85 12.56
N ALA A 97 -9.85 -4.61 11.76
CA ALA A 97 -10.18 -5.41 10.58
C ALA A 97 -9.48 -4.93 9.29
N PHE A 98 -8.80 -3.78 9.30
CA PHE A 98 -8.09 -3.26 8.14
C PHE A 98 -7.11 -4.29 7.54
N ALA A 99 -6.98 -4.27 6.23
CA ALA A 99 -6.10 -5.20 5.51
C ALA A 99 -5.69 -4.64 4.17
N ILE A 100 -4.53 -5.03 3.65
CA ILE A 100 -4.20 -4.73 2.27
C ILE A 100 -4.97 -5.70 1.35
N TRP A 101 -5.59 -5.13 0.32
CA TRP A 101 -6.30 -5.82 -0.75
C TRP A 101 -5.53 -5.65 -2.05
N ARG A 102 -5.54 -6.67 -2.89
CA ARG A 102 -4.82 -6.71 -4.17
C ARG A 102 -5.78 -6.97 -5.31
N GLN A 103 -5.70 -6.19 -6.39
CA GLN A 103 -6.41 -6.44 -7.64
C GLN A 103 -5.41 -6.66 -8.76
N GLU A 104 -5.16 -7.94 -9.13
CA GLU A 104 -4.11 -8.32 -10.10
C GLU A 104 -4.31 -7.69 -11.49
N THR A 105 -5.57 -7.62 -11.94
CA THR A 105 -5.97 -7.08 -13.24
C THR A 105 -7.08 -6.05 -13.04
N ASP A 106 -6.97 -4.90 -13.70
CA ASP A 106 -7.97 -3.84 -13.62
C ASP A 106 -9.37 -4.36 -14.00
N GLY A 107 -10.35 -4.09 -13.16
CA GLY A 107 -11.73 -4.56 -13.29
C GLY A 107 -12.03 -5.91 -12.63
N GLU A 108 -11.03 -6.68 -12.20
CA GLU A 108 -11.25 -7.92 -11.43
C GLU A 108 -11.55 -7.64 -9.94
N PRO A 109 -12.16 -8.57 -9.19
CA PRO A 109 -12.35 -8.39 -7.75
C PRO A 109 -11.04 -8.21 -6.98
N TYR A 110 -11.06 -7.39 -5.94
CA TYR A 110 -9.98 -7.32 -4.97
C TYR A 110 -9.92 -8.58 -4.12
N VAL A 111 -8.70 -9.02 -3.81
CA VAL A 111 -8.43 -10.18 -2.97
C VAL A 111 -7.61 -9.73 -1.76
N ARG A 112 -8.10 -10.03 -0.55
CA ARG A 112 -7.39 -9.75 0.70
C ARG A 112 -6.06 -10.50 0.73
N ILE A 113 -4.98 -9.83 1.14
CA ILE A 113 -3.68 -10.46 1.36
C ILE A 113 -3.32 -10.46 2.85
N PRO A 114 -2.45 -11.39 3.31
CA PRO A 114 -1.94 -11.38 4.67
C PRO A 114 -1.32 -10.03 5.01
N SER A 115 -1.86 -9.38 6.03
CA SER A 115 -1.51 -8.03 6.46
C SER A 115 -1.44 -7.95 7.97
N THR A 116 -0.65 -7.02 8.48
CA THR A 116 -0.54 -6.68 9.90
C THR A 116 -1.00 -5.25 10.11
N VAL A 117 -1.93 -5.06 11.03
CA VAL A 117 -2.37 -3.74 11.50
C VAL A 117 -1.59 -3.39 12.76
N ASP A 118 -1.08 -2.16 12.83
CA ASP A 118 -0.52 -1.54 14.01
C ASP A 118 -1.38 -0.30 14.32
N THR A 119 -2.33 -0.46 15.24
CA THR A 119 -3.28 0.59 15.62
C THR A 119 -2.65 1.72 16.44
N VAL A 120 -1.47 1.48 17.03
CA VAL A 120 -0.74 2.54 17.74
C VAL A 120 -0.02 3.45 16.76
N ALA A 121 0.51 2.86 15.67
CA ALA A 121 1.21 3.60 14.63
C ALA A 121 0.30 3.97 13.44
N GLU A 122 -0.98 3.60 13.49
CA GLU A 122 -2.02 3.78 12.47
C GLU A 122 -1.54 3.32 11.09
N GLN A 123 -1.06 2.08 11.03
CA GLN A 123 -0.39 1.51 9.87
C GLN A 123 -0.89 0.12 9.53
N VAL A 124 -1.09 -0.13 8.23
CA VAL A 124 -1.31 -1.48 7.70
C VAL A 124 -0.14 -1.87 6.81
N THR A 125 0.46 -3.02 7.08
CA THR A 125 1.64 -3.52 6.37
C THR A 125 1.37 -4.89 5.76
N ALA A 126 1.86 -5.12 4.54
CA ALA A 126 1.88 -6.43 3.92
C ALA A 126 3.16 -6.65 3.09
N ASP A 127 3.56 -7.91 3.00
CA ASP A 127 4.57 -8.34 2.04
C ASP A 127 3.90 -8.61 0.68
N ILE A 128 4.43 -8.01 -0.38
CA ILE A 128 3.86 -8.06 -1.73
C ILE A 128 4.78 -8.81 -2.70
N GLY A 129 4.18 -9.75 -3.45
CA GLY A 129 4.89 -10.60 -4.41
C GLY A 129 5.06 -10.00 -5.81
N GLY A 130 4.48 -8.83 -6.08
CA GLY A 130 4.60 -8.18 -7.37
C GLY A 130 3.89 -6.83 -7.47
N PHE A 131 3.93 -6.22 -8.64
CA PHE A 131 3.28 -4.93 -8.91
C PHE A 131 1.93 -5.07 -9.57
N THR A 132 0.97 -4.37 -8.98
CA THR A 132 -0.44 -4.39 -9.30
C THR A 132 -1.14 -3.27 -8.52
N ARG A 133 -2.48 -3.28 -8.44
CA ARG A 133 -3.23 -2.31 -7.64
C ARG A 133 -3.44 -2.82 -6.21
N TYR A 134 -3.23 -1.93 -5.24
CA TYR A 134 -3.42 -2.19 -3.81
C TYR A 134 -4.37 -1.18 -3.17
N ALA A 135 -5.12 -1.62 -2.16
CA ALA A 135 -6.06 -0.80 -1.37
C ALA A 135 -6.05 -1.25 0.11
N VAL A 136 -6.57 -0.45 1.03
CA VAL A 136 -6.64 -0.78 2.48
C VAL A 136 -8.07 -1.08 2.95
N ALA A 137 -9.06 -0.37 2.43
CA ALA A 137 -10.47 -0.59 2.76
C ALA A 137 -11.27 -0.83 1.47
N TYR A 138 -11.80 -2.05 1.33
CA TYR A 138 -12.69 -2.48 0.25
C TYR A 138 -13.72 -3.47 0.77
#